data_AF-A0A089R5P6-F1
#
_entry.id   AF-A0A089R5P6-F1
#
_cell.length_a   1.000
_cell.length_b   1.000
_cell.length_c   1.000
_cell.angle_alpha   90.00
_cell.angle_beta   90.00
_cell.angle_gamma   90.00
#
_symmetry.space_group_name_H-M   'P 1'
#
loop_
_entity.id
_entity.type
_entity.pdbx_description
1 polymer ?
#
loop_
_entity_poly.entity_id
_entity_poly.type
_entity_poly.pdbx_seq_one_letter_code
_entity_poly.pdbx_strand_id
1 'polypeptide(L)'
;MKPGIEYTFHHIGIPLDDDKTTGSYSEKAGMYTEDNPGKFRIQWHRFTPDSPLHPLLKTVPHVALKVSDLKAAIEGEEVILGPYEPIDGYFVAVINDSGAPVELIETTLSDEEIWGRARRGEGSLYRTK
;
A
#
# COMPACT_ATOMS: atom_id res chain seq x y z
N MET A 1 3.65 -6.37 16.85
CA MET A 1 4.83 -6.76 16.02
C MET A 1 5.30 -8.13 16.45
N LYS A 2 5.59 -9.01 15.50
CA LYS A 2 6.00 -10.40 15.77
C LYS A 2 7.51 -10.51 16.01
N PRO A 3 7.96 -11.40 16.91
CA PRO A 3 9.37 -11.61 17.16
C PRO A 3 10.07 -12.20 15.92
N GLY A 4 11.32 -11.80 15.68
CA GLY A 4 12.13 -12.31 14.57
C GLY A 4 11.82 -11.69 13.20
N ILE A 5 10.90 -10.73 13.13
CA ILE A 5 10.62 -9.96 11.91
C ILE A 5 11.14 -8.54 12.12
N GLU A 6 11.92 -8.04 11.15
CA GLU A 6 12.35 -6.65 11.12
C GLU A 6 11.24 -5.78 10.53
N TYR A 7 10.95 -4.64 11.16
CA TYR A 7 9.96 -3.67 10.69
C TYR A 7 10.62 -2.31 10.53
N THR A 8 10.54 -1.73 9.33
CA THR A 8 11.08 -0.41 9.02
C THR A 8 9.98 0.50 8.50
N PHE A 9 9.90 1.73 9.00
CA PHE A 9 8.93 2.71 8.51
C PHE A 9 9.05 2.93 7.00
N HIS A 10 7.93 2.82 6.28
CA HIS A 10 7.85 3.11 4.86
C HIS A 10 7.23 4.48 4.59
N HIS A 11 5.97 4.68 5.00
CA HIS A 11 5.21 5.93 4.88
C HIS A 11 3.97 5.91 5.79
N ILE A 12 3.21 7.00 5.81
CA ILE A 12 1.84 7.06 6.35
C ILE A 12 0.89 7.34 5.20
N GLY A 13 -0.15 6.53 5.03
CA GLY A 13 -1.25 6.81 4.11
C GLY A 13 -2.40 7.48 4.84
N ILE A 14 -2.91 8.58 4.29
CA ILE A 14 -3.97 9.39 4.90
C ILE A 14 -5.13 9.50 3.89
N PRO A 15 -6.29 8.92 4.20
CA PRO A 15 -7.51 9.17 3.45
C PRO A 15 -7.91 10.64 3.52
N LEU A 16 -8.26 11.22 2.37
CA LEU A 16 -8.81 12.56 2.25
C LEU A 16 -10.20 12.52 1.62
N ASP A 17 -11.08 13.33 2.18
CA ASP A 17 -12.40 13.63 1.64
C ASP A 17 -12.43 15.13 1.31
N ASP A 18 -11.82 15.49 0.17
CA ASP A 18 -11.64 16.88 -0.29
C ASP A 18 -12.16 17.12 -1.73
N ASP A 19 -13.01 16.21 -2.23
CA ASP A 19 -13.64 16.23 -3.57
C ASP A 19 -12.67 16.28 -4.77
N LYS A 20 -11.37 15.99 -4.56
CA LYS A 20 -10.38 15.99 -5.65
C LYS A 20 -10.14 14.61 -6.23
N THR A 21 -9.63 14.61 -7.46
CA THR A 21 -9.18 13.40 -8.18
C THR A 21 -7.75 13.60 -8.70
N THR A 22 -6.84 14.04 -7.82
CA THR A 22 -5.42 14.27 -8.13
C THR A 22 -4.56 13.08 -7.71
N GLY A 23 -3.44 12.90 -8.42
CA GLY A 23 -2.51 11.78 -8.21
C GLY A 23 -2.67 10.65 -9.22
N SER A 24 -2.00 9.53 -8.96
CA SER A 24 -2.08 8.32 -9.79
C SER A 24 -3.35 7.54 -9.46
N TYR A 25 -4.13 7.19 -10.48
CA TYR A 25 -5.38 6.44 -10.32
C TYR A 25 -5.17 4.94 -10.53
N SER A 26 -5.76 4.14 -9.65
CA SER A 26 -5.89 2.69 -9.79
C SER A 26 -7.36 2.32 -9.95
N GLU A 27 -7.74 1.91 -11.16
CA GLU A 27 -9.12 1.48 -11.48
C GLU A 27 -9.56 0.29 -10.62
N LYS A 28 -8.67 -0.69 -10.42
CA LYS A 28 -8.97 -1.88 -9.59
C LYS A 28 -9.25 -1.53 -8.14
N ALA A 29 -8.63 -0.48 -7.62
CA ALA A 29 -8.80 -0.04 -6.24
C ALA A 29 -9.87 1.06 -6.09
N GLY A 30 -10.32 1.67 -7.19
CA GLY A 30 -11.13 2.90 -7.14
C GLY A 30 -10.44 3.97 -6.29
N MET A 31 -9.13 4.15 -6.45
CA MET A 31 -8.31 4.96 -5.54
C MET A 31 -7.32 5.83 -6.32
N TYR A 32 -7.21 7.10 -5.90
CA TYR A 32 -6.14 8.01 -6.28
C TYR A 32 -5.11 8.08 -5.16
N THR A 33 -3.83 8.02 -5.51
CA THR A 33 -2.70 8.19 -4.58
C THR A 33 -1.81 9.34 -5.01
N GLU A 34 -1.47 10.21 -4.07
CA GLU A 34 -0.62 11.38 -4.29
C GLU A 34 0.41 11.51 -3.16
N ASP A 35 1.69 11.59 -3.52
CA ASP A 35 2.74 11.83 -2.52
C ASP A 35 2.67 13.26 -1.98
N ASN A 36 2.79 13.39 -0.66
CA ASN A 36 2.89 14.69 -0.01
C ASN A 36 4.22 15.38 -0.39
N PRO A 37 4.23 16.65 -0.85
CA PRO A 37 5.45 17.37 -1.21
C PRO A 37 6.30 17.81 0.00
N GLY A 38 5.87 17.49 1.22
CA GLY A 38 6.59 17.79 2.46
C GLY A 38 7.84 16.92 2.66
N LYS A 39 8.49 17.09 3.82
CA LYS A 39 9.74 16.40 4.17
C LYS A 39 9.54 14.96 4.67
N PHE A 40 8.31 14.54 4.90
CA PHE A 40 7.98 13.23 5.44
C PHE A 40 7.30 12.37 4.38
N ARG A 41 7.54 11.06 4.44
CA ARG A 41 6.93 10.08 3.54
C ARG A 41 5.46 9.89 3.93
N ILE A 42 4.59 10.68 3.30
CA ILE A 42 3.15 10.69 3.51
C ILE A 42 2.48 10.57 2.15
N GLN A 43 1.44 9.76 2.07
CA GLN A 43 0.60 9.62 0.88
C GLN A 43 -0.82 10.05 1.19
N TRP A 44 -1.41 10.82 0.28
CA TRP A 44 -2.83 11.15 0.28
C TRP A 44 -3.58 10.11 -0.54
N HIS A 45 -4.66 9.56 0.02
CA HIS A 45 -5.53 8.63 -0.69
C HIS A 45 -6.94 9.19 -0.82
N ARG A 46 -7.50 9.11 -2.03
CA ARG A 46 -8.87 9.51 -2.31
C ARG A 46 -9.58 8.37 -2.98
N PHE A 47 -10.78 8.05 -2.52
CA PHE A 47 -11.50 6.87 -2.95
C PHE A 47 -12.73 7.28 -3.74
N THR A 48 -13.01 6.55 -4.82
CA THR A 48 -14.28 6.70 -5.52
C THR A 48 -15.43 6.18 -4.63
N PRO A 49 -16.66 6.67 -4.82
CA PRO A 49 -17.82 6.20 -4.04
C PRO A 49 -18.04 4.68 -4.11
N ASP A 50 -17.65 4.07 -5.22
CA ASP A 50 -17.75 2.64 -5.52
C ASP A 50 -16.46 1.86 -5.25
N SER A 51 -15.44 2.47 -4.63
CA SER A 51 -14.18 1.79 -4.31
C SER A 51 -14.43 0.49 -3.52
N PRO A 52 -13.91 -0.66 -4.01
CA PRO A 52 -14.14 -1.96 -3.39
C PRO A 52 -13.32 -2.18 -2.11
N LEU A 53 -12.45 -1.24 -1.76
CA LEU A 53 -11.54 -1.37 -0.63
C LEU A 53 -12.27 -1.35 0.71
N HIS A 54 -11.68 -2.04 1.69
CA HIS A 54 -12.20 -2.17 3.04
C HIS A 54 -12.45 -0.79 3.66
N PRO A 55 -13.55 -0.57 4.42
CA PRO A 55 -13.88 0.75 4.98
C PRO A 55 -12.76 1.39 5.81
N LEU A 56 -11.97 0.60 6.55
CA LEU A 56 -10.84 1.12 7.33
C LEU A 56 -9.78 1.79 6.44
N LEU A 57 -9.46 1.23 5.28
CA LEU A 57 -8.53 1.85 4.32
C LEU A 57 -9.04 3.20 3.82
N LYS A 58 -10.37 3.36 3.75
CA LYS A 58 -11.02 4.57 3.22
C LYS A 58 -11.24 5.65 4.27
N THR A 59 -11.12 5.34 5.56
CA THR A 59 -11.57 6.22 6.64
C THR A 59 -10.56 6.41 7.76
N VAL A 60 -9.53 5.58 7.85
CA VAL A 60 -8.51 5.61 8.91
C VAL A 60 -7.12 5.74 8.30
N PRO A 61 -6.27 6.67 8.77
CA PRO A 61 -4.86 6.71 8.39
C PRO A 61 -4.17 5.38 8.73
N HIS A 62 -3.28 4.93 7.84
CA HIS A 62 -2.48 3.73 8.08
C HIS A 62 -0.99 4.07 8.15
N VAL A 63 -0.27 3.30 8.95
CA VAL A 63 1.18 3.21 8.83
C VAL A 63 1.51 2.10 7.83
N ALA A 64 2.51 2.35 7.00
CA ALA A 64 3.08 1.36 6.12
C ALA A 64 4.49 1.00 6.61
N LEU A 65 4.76 -0.30 6.74
CA LEU A 65 6.01 -0.84 7.25
C LEU A 65 6.60 -1.81 6.23
N LYS A 66 7.88 -1.64 5.92
CA LYS A 66 8.69 -2.69 5.29
C LYS A 66 8.96 -3.79 6.30
N VAL A 67 8.72 -5.04 5.89
CA VAL A 67 8.96 -6.24 6.70
C VAL A 67 9.94 -7.18 6.02
N SER A 68 10.73 -7.90 6.82
CA SER A 68 11.68 -8.90 6.32
C SER A 68 11.02 -10.20 5.84
N ASP A 69 9.80 -10.50 6.31
CA ASP A 69 8.99 -11.65 5.91
C ASP A 69 7.50 -11.30 6.05
N LEU A 70 6.82 -11.04 4.93
CA LEU A 70 5.41 -10.67 4.88
C LEU A 70 4.52 -11.83 5.29
N LYS A 71 4.84 -13.06 4.87
CA LYS A 71 4.04 -14.23 5.17
C LYS A 71 3.99 -14.47 6.68
N ALA A 72 5.14 -14.45 7.35
CA ALA A 72 5.23 -14.55 8.79
C ALA A 72 4.55 -13.35 9.47
N ALA A 73 4.70 -12.14 8.91
CA ALA A 73 4.12 -10.92 9.48
C ALA A 73 2.59 -10.94 9.49
N ILE A 74 1.92 -11.51 8.49
CA ILE A 74 0.46 -11.59 8.41
C ILE A 74 -0.16 -12.85 9.02
N GLU A 75 0.64 -13.85 9.41
CA GLU A 75 0.12 -15.14 9.91
C GLU A 75 -0.74 -15.01 11.19
N GLY A 76 -2.02 -15.37 11.11
CA GLY A 76 -2.95 -15.23 12.24
C GLY A 76 -3.49 -13.82 12.46
N GLU A 77 -3.16 -12.87 11.59
CA GLU A 77 -3.73 -11.51 11.59
C GLU A 77 -5.02 -11.47 10.76
N GLU A 78 -5.87 -10.47 11.02
CA GLU A 78 -7.02 -10.18 10.16
C GLU A 78 -6.57 -9.40 8.92
N VAL A 79 -6.36 -10.10 7.80
CA VAL A 79 -5.96 -9.47 6.53
C VAL A 79 -7.18 -8.85 5.83
N ILE A 80 -7.15 -7.54 5.62
CA ILE A 80 -8.23 -6.75 4.98
C ILE A 80 -7.93 -6.36 3.53
N LEU A 81 -6.68 -6.53 3.09
CA LEU A 81 -6.26 -6.42 1.69
C LEU A 81 -5.05 -7.30 1.42
N GLY A 82 -5.06 -8.05 0.32
CA GLY A 82 -3.92 -8.88 -0.09
C GLY A 82 -3.84 -10.25 0.60
N PRO A 83 -2.65 -10.88 0.64
CA PRO A 83 -1.41 -10.42 0.02
C PRO A 83 -1.52 -10.35 -1.52
N TYR A 84 -0.86 -9.37 -2.13
CA TYR A 84 -0.77 -9.23 -3.59
C TYR A 84 0.58 -8.63 -4.00
N GLU A 85 0.91 -8.74 -5.28
CA GLU A 85 2.19 -8.31 -5.86
C GLU A 85 1.94 -7.24 -6.94
N PRO A 86 1.83 -5.95 -6.59
CA PRO A 86 1.54 -4.89 -7.56
C PRO A 86 2.60 -4.79 -8.68
N ILE A 87 3.86 -5.04 -8.34
CA ILE A 87 4.98 -5.14 -9.26
C ILE A 87 5.85 -6.33 -8.86
N ASP A 88 6.47 -6.98 -9.83
CA ASP A 88 7.28 -8.19 -9.62
C ASP A 88 8.40 -7.94 -8.59
N GLY A 89 8.36 -8.67 -7.47
CA GLY A 89 9.26 -8.57 -6.34
C GLY A 89 8.84 -7.57 -5.24
N TYR A 90 7.62 -7.03 -5.31
CA TYR A 90 7.06 -6.12 -4.31
C TYR A 90 5.73 -6.66 -3.82
N PHE A 91 5.68 -7.15 -2.58
CA PHE A 91 4.51 -7.77 -1.99
C PHE A 91 3.89 -6.87 -0.93
N VAL A 92 2.56 -6.81 -0.92
CA VAL A 92 1.79 -5.96 -0.02
C VAL A 92 0.64 -6.73 0.59
N ALA A 93 0.41 -6.54 1.87
CA ALA A 93 -0.84 -6.88 2.55
C ALA A 93 -1.21 -5.78 3.54
N VAL A 94 -2.50 -5.62 3.82
CA VAL A 94 -2.96 -4.74 4.90
C VAL A 94 -3.72 -5.57 5.90
N ILE A 95 -3.38 -5.42 7.18
CA ILE A 95 -4.07 -6.05 8.30
C ILE A 95 -4.94 -5.04 9.04
N ASN A 96 -5.99 -5.53 9.71
CA ASN A 96 -6.71 -4.80 10.73
C ASN A 96 -6.08 -5.08 12.10
N ASP A 97 -5.25 -4.16 12.58
CA ASP A 97 -4.69 -4.21 13.93
C ASP A 97 -5.63 -3.48 14.90
N SER A 98 -6.63 -4.20 15.41
CA SER A 98 -7.57 -3.69 16.42
C SER A 98 -8.29 -2.39 16.02
N GLY A 99 -8.68 -2.27 14.75
CA GLY A 99 -9.34 -1.10 14.17
C GLY A 99 -8.38 -0.14 13.45
N ALA A 100 -7.07 -0.36 13.52
CA ALA A 100 -6.07 0.41 12.79
C ALA A 100 -5.57 -0.38 11.56
N PRO A 101 -5.76 0.12 10.33
CA PRO A 101 -5.14 -0.49 9.16
C PRO A 101 -3.61 -0.34 9.24
N VAL A 102 -2.89 -1.44 9.02
CA VAL A 102 -1.42 -1.45 8.93
C VAL A 102 -1.02 -2.11 7.62
N GLU A 103 -0.36 -1.35 6.74
CA GLU A 103 0.19 -1.87 5.49
C GLU A 103 1.57 -2.48 5.75
N LEU A 104 1.76 -3.70 5.27
CA LEU A 104 3.00 -4.47 5.41
C LEU A 104 3.53 -4.78 4.01
N ILE A 105 4.81 -4.45 3.80
CA ILE A 105 5.46 -4.47 2.50
C ILE A 105 6.73 -5.32 2.59
N GLU A 106 6.84 -6.36 1.76
CA GLU A 106 8.11 -7.07 1.56
C GLU A 106 8.61 -6.80 0.15
N THR A 107 9.83 -6.29 0.06
CA THR A 107 10.51 -6.05 -1.22
C THR A 107 12.02 -6.05 -1.02
N THR A 108 12.73 -6.66 -1.95
CA THR A 108 14.20 -6.54 -2.06
C THR A 108 14.61 -5.48 -3.09
N LEU A 109 13.64 -4.90 -3.81
CA LEU A 109 13.88 -3.87 -4.81
C LEU A 109 14.33 -2.56 -4.15
N SER A 110 15.38 -1.97 -4.71
CA SER A 110 15.73 -0.58 -4.45
C SER A 110 14.70 0.39 -5.04
N ASP A 111 14.63 1.61 -4.50
CA ASP A 111 13.73 2.65 -5.02
C ASP A 111 13.99 2.89 -6.52
N GLU A 112 15.25 2.86 -6.98
CA GLU A 112 15.61 3.01 -8.40
C GLU A 112 15.03 1.90 -9.28
N GLU A 113 15.03 0.65 -8.80
CA GLU A 113 14.44 -0.49 -9.51
C GLU A 113 12.91 -0.40 -9.57
N ILE A 114 12.27 0.04 -8.48
CA ILE A 114 10.82 0.26 -8.42
C ILE A 114 10.41 1.31 -9.47
N TRP A 115 11.06 2.47 -9.47
CA TRP A 115 10.77 3.54 -10.43
C TRP A 115 11.16 3.19 -11.87
N GLY A 116 12.21 2.40 -12.07
CA GLY A 116 12.64 1.91 -13.37
C GLY A 116 11.62 0.95 -13.98
N ARG A 117 11.08 0.02 -13.19
CA ARG A 117 10.10 -0.98 -13.64
C ARG A 117 8.72 -0.37 -13.87
N ALA A 118 8.28 0.55 -13.01
CA ALA A 118 7.04 1.31 -13.21
C ALA A 118 7.05 2.08 -14.55
N ARG A 119 8.19 2.70 -14.90
CA ARG A 119 8.36 3.41 -16.19
C ARG A 119 8.40 2.48 -17.40
N ARG A 120 8.80 1.22 -17.23
CA ARG A 120 8.87 0.22 -18.32
C ARG A 120 7.57 -0.58 -18.48
N GLY A 121 6.57 -0.39 -17.61
CA GLY A 121 5.30 -1.13 -17.67
C GLY A 121 5.43 -2.61 -17.29
N GLU A 122 6.49 -2.99 -16.58
CA GLU A 122 6.82 -4.39 -16.23
C GLU A 122 6.10 -4.89 -14.96
N GLY A 123 5.13 -4.13 -14.43
CA GLY A 123 4.33 -4.53 -13.27
C GLY A 123 3.18 -5.48 -13.66
N SER A 124 2.89 -6.48 -12.83
CA SER A 124 1.76 -7.41 -12.99
C SER A 124 0.42 -6.70 -13.22
N LEU A 125 0.26 -5.48 -12.69
CA LEU A 125 -0.90 -4.61 -12.89
C LEU A 125 -1.11 -4.13 -14.34
N TYR A 126 -0.07 -4.12 -15.18
CA TYR A 126 -0.08 -3.62 -16.56
C TYR A 126 0.08 -4.72 -17.63
N ARG A 127 0.17 -5.99 -17.23
CA ARG A 127 0.14 -7.11 -18.18
C ARG A 127 -1.29 -7.27 -18.72
N THR A 128 -1.56 -6.77 -19.92
CA THR A 128 -2.69 -7.24 -20.74
C THR A 128 -2.52 -8.74 -20.97
N LYS A 129 -3.55 -9.52 -20.61
CA LYS A 129 -3.70 -10.88 -21.12
C LYS A 129 -3.85 -10.85 -22.64
#